data_AF-A0A2J5PWA1-F1
#
_entry.id   AF-A0A2J5PWA1-F1
#
_cell.length_a   1.000
_cell.length_b   1.000
_cell.length_c   1.000
_cell.angle_alpha   90.00
_cell.angle_beta   90.00
_cell.angle_gamma   90.00
#
_symmetry.space_group_name_H-M   'P 1'
#
loop_
_entity.id
_entity.type
_entity.pdbx_description
1 polymer ?
#
loop_
_entity_poly.entity_id
_entity_poly.type
_entity_poly.pdbx_seq_one_letter_code
_entity_poly.pdbx_strand_id
1 'polypeptide(L)'
;MTTNLNYPKPVKPDDGCNWLPVIIWRMNAGARARCRSQFIVAPRPVSVPGITPQKPIKREIIAPTVSGRRRKTHIGTVIYSRGEKSVRLSEGATVWSAGSNEHFDKKTGQRVGSIGRHRLVLESIRPLQTSDEQQDAGSVTAQQLVA
;
A
#
# COMPACT_ATOMS: atom_id res chain seq x y z
N MET A 1 17.73 0.72 -19.96
CA MET A 1 17.84 0.55 -18.49
C MET A 1 17.46 1.87 -17.86
N THR A 2 16.33 1.94 -17.14
CA THR A 2 15.86 3.18 -16.51
C THR A 2 16.25 3.12 -15.04
N THR A 3 17.28 3.87 -14.65
CA THR A 3 17.74 3.95 -13.27
C THR A 3 16.81 4.86 -12.48
N ASN A 4 15.89 4.28 -11.71
CA ASN A 4 15.11 5.03 -10.72
C ASN A 4 16.06 5.48 -9.61
N LEU A 5 16.40 6.77 -9.59
CA LEU A 5 17.09 7.37 -8.45
C LEU A 5 16.12 7.40 -7.26
N ASN A 6 16.37 6.51 -6.31
CA ASN A 6 15.62 6.41 -5.07
C ASN A 6 16.14 7.49 -4.11
N TYR A 7 15.61 8.72 -4.23
CA TYR A 7 15.94 9.77 -3.26
C TYR A 7 15.23 9.49 -1.93
N PRO A 8 15.94 9.41 -0.80
CA PRO A 8 15.29 9.31 0.49
C PRO A 8 14.40 10.54 0.69
N LYS A 9 13.13 10.32 1.06
CA LYS A 9 12.21 11.41 1.38
C LYS A 9 12.84 12.28 2.48
N PRO A 10 12.90 13.61 2.32
CA PRO A 10 13.44 14.46 3.36
C PRO A 10 12.49 14.44 4.56
N VAL A 11 12.82 13.62 5.56
CA VAL A 11 12.19 13.67 6.89
C VAL A 11 13.10 14.54 7.75
N LYS A 12 12.83 15.83 7.77
CA LYS A 12 13.31 16.73 8.81
C LYS A 12 12.10 17.45 9.37
N PRO A 13 11.46 16.93 10.43
CA PRO A 13 10.64 17.82 11.25
C PRO A 13 11.52 19.01 11.66
N ASP A 14 10.93 20.21 11.63
CA ASP A 14 11.60 21.39 12.17
C ASP A 14 11.75 21.21 13.68
N ASP A 15 12.97 20.93 14.12
CA ASP A 15 13.29 20.69 15.53
C ASP A 15 13.27 21.99 16.38
N GLY A 16 12.87 23.13 15.79
CA GLY A 16 12.72 24.42 16.49
C GLY A 16 14.04 25.04 16.97
N CYS A 17 15.17 24.52 16.50
CA CYS A 17 16.50 24.98 16.90
C CYS A 17 17.13 25.89 15.84
N ASN A 18 17.90 26.88 16.27
CA ASN A 18 18.72 27.72 15.40
C ASN A 18 19.96 26.94 14.92
N TRP A 19 19.89 26.47 13.68
CA TRP A 19 20.98 25.75 13.02
C TRP A 19 21.97 26.65 12.28
N LEU A 20 21.72 27.96 12.17
CA LEU A 20 22.57 28.88 11.39
C LEU A 20 24.05 28.82 11.79
N PRO A 21 24.43 28.84 13.09
CA PRO A 21 25.83 28.75 13.48
C PRO A 21 26.48 27.44 13.04
N VAL A 22 25.73 26.33 13.06
CA VAL A 22 26.21 24.99 12.66
C VAL A 22 26.42 24.93 11.15
N ILE A 23 25.49 25.49 10.38
CA ILE A 23 25.55 25.55 8.92
C ILE A 23 26.76 26.39 8.49
N ILE A 24 26.91 27.60 9.05
CA ILE A 24 28.04 28.49 8.78
C ILE A 24 29.36 27.82 9.18
N TRP A 25 29.37 27.10 10.32
CA TRP A 25 30.52 26.28 10.68
C TRP A 25 30.80 25.29 9.56
N ARG A 26 29.88 24.40 9.19
CA ARG A 26 30.12 23.36 8.16
C ARG A 26 30.57 23.92 6.81
N MET A 27 29.99 25.02 6.35
CA MET A 27 30.39 25.67 5.09
C MET A 27 31.85 26.11 5.10
N ASN A 28 32.33 26.59 6.24
CA ASN A 28 33.71 27.04 6.43
C ASN A 28 34.67 25.90 6.85
N ALA A 29 34.26 24.62 6.78
CA ALA A 29 35.11 23.49 7.18
C ALA A 29 36.38 23.36 6.33
N GLY A 30 36.28 23.56 5.01
CA GLY A 30 37.44 23.50 4.11
C GLY A 30 38.47 24.59 4.37
N ALA A 31 38.02 25.81 4.68
CA ALA A 31 38.90 26.91 5.06
C ALA A 31 39.63 26.59 6.38
N ARG A 32 38.90 26.09 7.38
CA ARG A 32 39.48 25.71 8.67
C ARG A 32 40.45 24.53 8.59
N ALA A 33 40.24 23.58 7.68
CA ALA A 33 41.15 22.46 7.47
C ALA A 33 42.48 22.87 6.82
N ARG A 34 42.50 23.98 6.07
CA ARG A 34 43.69 24.46 5.34
C ARG A 34 44.47 25.54 6.09
N CYS A 35 43.85 26.17 7.08
CA CYS A 35 44.51 27.15 7.94
C CYS A 35 45.22 26.45 9.12
N ARG A 36 46.37 26.99 9.54
CA ARG A 36 47.08 26.56 10.77
C ARG A 36 46.47 27.13 12.07
N SER A 37 45.25 27.68 11.99
CA SER A 37 44.53 28.22 13.14
C SER A 37 44.10 27.13 14.10
N GLN A 38 43.89 27.47 15.37
CA GLN A 38 43.38 26.55 16.38
C GLN A 38 42.05 25.91 15.92
N PHE A 39 41.89 24.61 16.20
CA PHE A 39 40.65 23.91 15.91
C PHE A 39 39.52 24.42 16.81
N ILE A 40 38.43 24.87 16.18
CA ILE A 40 37.22 25.32 16.87
C ILE A 40 36.11 24.30 16.61
N VAL A 41 35.60 23.69 17.68
CA VAL A 41 34.51 22.70 17.64
C VAL A 41 33.24 23.34 17.06
N ALA A 42 32.42 22.54 16.37
CA ALA A 42 31.14 22.99 15.87
C ALA A 42 30.22 23.49 17.01
N PRO A 43 29.58 24.66 16.87
CA PRO A 43 28.63 25.13 17.86
C PRO A 43 27.44 24.16 17.95
N ARG A 44 26.84 24.04 19.14
CA ARG A 44 25.60 23.26 19.31
C ARG A 44 24.39 24.09 18.86
N PRO A 45 23.39 23.49 18.19
CA PRO A 45 22.16 24.19 17.86
C PRO A 45 21.42 24.57 19.15
N VAL A 46 20.88 25.79 19.19
CA VAL A 46 20.18 26.33 20.37
C VAL A 46 18.69 26.43 20.05
N SER A 47 17.83 25.99 20.97
CA SER A 47 16.37 26.13 20.80
C SER A 47 15.97 27.60 20.68
N VAL A 48 15.11 27.94 19.71
CA VAL A 48 14.61 29.31 19.53
C VAL A 48 13.41 29.54 20.46
N PRO A 49 13.45 30.55 21.35
CA PRO A 49 12.32 30.87 22.21
C PRO A 49 11.05 31.14 21.39
N GLY A 50 9.93 30.53 21.79
CA GLY A 50 8.63 30.71 21.13
C GLY A 50 8.35 29.76 19.95
N ILE A 51 9.30 28.92 19.55
CA ILE A 51 9.07 27.89 18.52
C ILE A 51 8.92 26.53 19.21
N THR A 52 7.71 25.98 19.21
CA THR A 52 7.46 24.60 19.64
C THR A 52 7.53 23.67 18.42
N PRO A 53 8.42 22.65 18.41
CA PRO A 53 8.48 21.73 17.30
C PRO A 53 7.16 20.98 17.19
N GLN A 54 6.56 20.99 16.00
CA GLN A 54 5.35 20.21 15.73
C GLN A 54 5.70 18.74 15.86
N LYS A 55 5.34 18.11 16.99
CA LYS A 55 5.47 16.67 17.15
C LYS A 55 4.73 16.04 15.97
N PRO A 56 5.37 15.13 15.20
CA PRO A 56 4.67 14.49 14.10
C PRO A 56 3.42 13.83 14.67
N ILE A 57 2.26 14.33 14.25
CA ILE A 57 0.97 13.74 14.58
C ILE A 57 1.02 12.37 13.93
N LYS A 58 1.35 11.34 14.73
CA LYS A 58 1.25 9.96 14.32
C LYS A 58 -0.24 9.72 14.12
N ARG A 59 -0.72 9.94 12.90
CA ARG A 59 -2.06 9.51 12.51
C ARG A 59 -2.05 8.01 12.72
N GLU A 60 -2.73 7.56 13.77
CA GLU A 60 -3.06 6.15 13.94
C GLU A 60 -4.00 5.81 12.80
N ILE A 61 -3.41 5.41 11.67
CA ILE A 61 -4.15 4.67 10.67
C ILE A 61 -4.46 3.37 11.38
N ILE A 62 -5.68 3.27 11.92
CA ILE A 62 -6.24 2.00 12.38
C ILE A 62 -6.22 1.11 11.14
N ALA A 63 -5.16 0.31 11.02
CA ALA A 63 -5.11 -0.71 10.01
C ALA A 63 -6.30 -1.64 10.32
N PRO A 64 -7.27 -1.82 9.41
CA PRO A 64 -8.31 -2.79 9.67
C PRO A 64 -7.63 -4.14 9.94
N THR A 65 -8.08 -4.84 10.98
CA THR A 65 -7.68 -6.22 11.27
C THR A 65 -8.13 -7.09 10.10
N VAL A 66 -7.34 -7.09 9.02
CA VAL A 66 -7.58 -7.94 7.86
C VAL A 66 -6.97 -9.29 8.22
N SER A 67 -7.81 -10.21 8.71
CA SER A 67 -7.52 -11.62 8.46
C SER A 67 -7.27 -11.74 6.96
N GLY A 68 -6.09 -12.24 6.57
CA GLY A 68 -5.40 -11.96 5.30
C GLY A 68 -6.12 -12.33 3.99
N ARG A 69 -7.41 -12.65 4.02
CA ARG A 69 -8.24 -12.95 2.86
C ARG A 69 -9.49 -12.06 2.88
N ARG A 70 -9.55 -11.12 1.93
CA ARG A 70 -10.75 -10.31 1.69
C ARG A 70 -11.96 -11.22 1.51
N ARG A 71 -12.97 -11.07 2.37
CA ARG A 71 -14.17 -11.90 2.34
C ARG A 71 -14.86 -11.76 0.98
N LYS A 72 -15.34 -12.88 0.44
CA LYS A 72 -16.13 -12.91 -0.79
C LYS A 72 -17.57 -12.59 -0.42
N THR A 73 -18.20 -11.70 -1.16
CA THR A 73 -19.56 -11.21 -0.86
C THR A 73 -20.57 -11.55 -1.95
N HIS A 74 -20.11 -11.81 -3.18
CA HIS A 74 -20.97 -12.06 -4.32
C HIS A 74 -20.47 -13.26 -5.15
N ILE A 75 -21.33 -13.79 -6.00
CA ILE A 75 -20.99 -14.70 -7.10
C ILE A 75 -21.31 -13.97 -8.41
N GLY A 76 -20.49 -14.18 -9.44
CA GLY A 76 -20.81 -13.75 -10.80
C GLY A 76 -20.07 -14.60 -11.83
N THR A 77 -20.50 -14.49 -13.08
CA THR A 77 -19.90 -15.21 -14.22
C THR A 77 -18.89 -14.32 -14.93
N VAL A 78 -17.68 -14.84 -15.11
CA VAL A 78 -16.61 -14.20 -15.88
C VAL A 78 -16.40 -14.96 -17.18
N ILE A 79 -16.36 -14.23 -18.29
CA ILE A 79 -16.03 -14.75 -19.62
C ILE A 79 -14.51 -14.70 -19.75
N TYR A 80 -13.86 -15.85 -19.71
CA TYR A 80 -12.43 -16.00 -19.97
C TYR A 80 -12.18 -16.36 -21.43
N SER A 81 -10.92 -16.32 -21.86
CA SER A 81 -10.50 -16.86 -23.16
C SER A 81 -10.88 -18.32 -23.38
N ARG A 82 -10.94 -19.13 -22.30
CA ARG A 82 -11.34 -20.55 -22.34
C ARG A 82 -12.84 -20.79 -22.23
N GLY A 83 -13.64 -19.74 -22.04
CA GLY A 83 -15.09 -19.83 -21.82
C GLY A 83 -15.54 -19.21 -20.51
N GLU A 84 -16.81 -19.42 -20.20
CA GLU A 84 -17.48 -18.83 -19.04
C GLU A 84 -17.23 -19.62 -17.77
N LYS A 85 -17.01 -18.92 -16.65
CA LYS A 85 -16.82 -19.54 -15.34
C LYS A 85 -17.44 -18.71 -14.23
N SER A 86 -18.17 -19.37 -13.34
CA SER A 86 -18.71 -18.77 -12.12
C SER A 86 -17.59 -18.59 -11.08
N VAL A 87 -17.47 -17.38 -10.54
CA VAL A 87 -16.43 -17.00 -9.59
C VAL A 87 -17.01 -16.22 -8.42
N ARG A 88 -16.42 -16.42 -7.25
CA ARG A 88 -16.71 -15.63 -6.05
C ARG A 88 -15.97 -14.30 -6.08
N LEU A 89 -16.71 -13.22 -5.87
CA LEU A 89 -16.23 -11.85 -5.97
C LEU A 89 -16.22 -11.18 -4.60
N SER A 90 -15.20 -10.37 -4.34
CA SER A 90 -15.20 -9.39 -3.26
C SER A 90 -15.63 -8.05 -3.82
N GLU A 91 -16.58 -7.42 -3.15
CA GLU A 91 -16.99 -6.06 -3.49
C GLU A 91 -15.94 -5.02 -3.06
N GLY A 92 -15.56 -4.14 -3.98
CA GLY A 92 -14.81 -2.91 -3.69
C GLY A 92 -15.57 -1.65 -4.09
N ALA A 93 -15.01 -0.48 -3.80
CA ALA A 93 -15.66 0.79 -4.11
C ALA A 93 -15.97 0.93 -5.62
N THR A 94 -15.00 0.60 -6.47
CA THR A 94 -15.10 0.76 -7.93
C THR A 94 -14.94 -0.55 -8.72
N VAL A 95 -14.52 -1.62 -8.04
CA VAL A 95 -14.16 -2.88 -8.70
C VAL A 95 -14.70 -4.11 -7.97
N TRP A 96 -15.02 -5.13 -8.77
CA TRP A 96 -15.26 -6.50 -8.33
C TRP A 96 -13.94 -7.27 -8.37
N SER A 97 -13.55 -7.91 -7.27
CA SER A 97 -12.28 -8.66 -7.18
C SER A 97 -12.53 -10.17 -7.13
N ALA A 98 -12.18 -10.87 -8.20
CA ALA A 98 -12.26 -12.33 -8.29
C ALA A 98 -11.08 -13.03 -7.60
N GLY A 99 -9.91 -12.38 -7.56
CA GLY A 99 -8.70 -12.89 -6.91
C GLY A 99 -7.75 -11.76 -6.51
N SER A 100 -6.50 -12.10 -6.19
CA SER A 100 -5.47 -11.12 -5.83
C SER A 100 -5.04 -10.25 -7.02
N ASN A 101 -5.02 -10.80 -8.23
CA ASN A 101 -4.61 -10.11 -9.47
C ASN A 101 -5.72 -10.05 -10.52
N GLU A 102 -6.97 -10.13 -10.06
CA GLU A 102 -8.12 -10.18 -10.95
C GLU A 102 -9.25 -9.27 -10.46
N HIS A 103 -9.39 -8.15 -11.18
CA HIS A 103 -10.26 -7.04 -10.83
C HIS A 103 -11.05 -6.61 -12.06
N PHE A 104 -12.35 -6.37 -11.89
CA PHE A 104 -13.26 -5.94 -12.95
C PHE A 104 -13.96 -4.65 -12.54
N ASP A 105 -14.09 -3.72 -13.47
CA ASP A 105 -14.80 -2.46 -13.24
C ASP A 105 -16.30 -2.72 -12.98
N LYS A 106 -16.85 -2.10 -11.93
CA LYS A 106 -18.26 -2.23 -11.55
C LYS A 106 -19.22 -1.72 -12.63
N LYS A 107 -18.81 -0.76 -13.45
CA LYS A 107 -19.69 -0.14 -14.46
C LYS A 107 -19.67 -0.88 -15.78
N THR A 108 -18.49 -1.32 -16.22
CA THR A 108 -18.29 -1.89 -17.55
C THR A 108 -18.14 -3.42 -17.54
N GLY A 109 -17.73 -3.98 -16.40
CA GLY A 109 -17.34 -5.38 -16.26
C GLY A 109 -15.96 -5.70 -16.85
N GLN A 110 -15.26 -4.72 -17.42
CA GLN A 110 -13.95 -4.94 -18.06
C GLN A 110 -12.86 -5.20 -17.02
N ARG A 111 -11.87 -6.03 -17.38
CA ARG A 111 -10.73 -6.31 -16.50
C ARG A 111 -9.83 -5.07 -16.38
N VAL A 112 -9.50 -4.70 -15.14
CA VAL A 112 -8.64 -3.57 -14.82
C VAL A 112 -7.18 -4.02 -14.73
N GLY A 113 -6.25 -3.24 -15.28
CA GLY A 113 -4.81 -3.48 -15.18
C GLY A 113 -4.23 -4.49 -16.17
N SER A 114 -5.04 -5.01 -17.09
CA SER A 114 -4.55 -5.83 -18.20
C SER A 114 -5.44 -5.64 -19.42
N ILE A 115 -4.84 -5.60 -20.61
CA ILE A 115 -5.56 -5.66 -21.87
C ILE A 115 -5.89 -7.13 -22.15
N GLY A 116 -7.16 -7.46 -22.35
CA GLY A 116 -7.60 -8.83 -22.63
C GLY A 116 -9.10 -8.93 -22.84
N ARG A 117 -9.55 -10.07 -23.37
CA ARG A 117 -10.98 -10.35 -23.64
C ARG A 117 -11.76 -10.80 -22.40
N HIS A 118 -11.17 -10.68 -21.21
CA HIS A 118 -11.80 -11.14 -19.98
C HIS A 118 -12.78 -10.09 -19.46
N ARG A 119 -14.04 -10.48 -19.27
CA ARG A 119 -15.09 -9.57 -18.81
C ARG A 119 -16.00 -10.25 -17.81
N LEU A 120 -16.35 -9.54 -16.75
CA LEU A 120 -17.39 -9.92 -15.80
C LEU A 120 -18.77 -9.54 -16.36
N VAL A 121 -19.70 -10.50 -16.33
CA VAL A 121 -21.09 -10.27 -16.72
C VAL A 121 -21.84 -9.65 -15.54
N LEU A 122 -22.10 -8.35 -15.60
CA LEU A 122 -22.65 -7.59 -14.47
C LEU A 122 -24.05 -8.06 -14.04
N GLU A 123 -24.87 -8.49 -14.98
CA GLU A 123 -26.23 -8.99 -14.72
C GLU A 123 -26.24 -10.33 -13.95
N SER A 124 -25.15 -11.09 -14.03
CA SER A 124 -25.02 -12.37 -13.33
C SER A 124 -24.65 -12.24 -11.84
N ILE A 125 -24.35 -11.02 -11.38
CA ILE A 125 -23.84 -10.78 -10.04
C ILE A 125 -24.97 -10.87 -9.03
N ARG A 126 -24.83 -11.78 -8.07
CA ARG A 126 -25.77 -11.94 -6.95
C ARG A 126 -25.04 -12.08 -5.62
N PRO A 127 -25.63 -11.64 -4.50
CA PRO A 127 -25.02 -11.79 -3.18
C PRO A 127 -24.86 -13.27 -2.84
N LEU A 128 -23.77 -13.61 -2.14
CA LEU A 128 -23.56 -14.95 -1.58
C LEU A 128 -24.58 -15.21 -0.48
N GLN A 129 -25.28 -16.35 -0.59
CA GLN A 129 -26.09 -16.86 0.51
C GLN A 129 -25.20 -17.73 1.42
N THR A 130 -25.55 -17.83 2.70
CA THR A 130 -24.82 -18.68 3.66
C THR A 130 -24.70 -20.13 3.17
N SER A 131 -25.69 -20.63 2.44
CA SER A 131 -25.71 -21.95 1.79
C SER A 131 -24.58 -22.17 0.77
N ASP A 132 -24.14 -21.11 0.09
CA ASP A 132 -23.09 -21.20 -0.92
C ASP A 132 -21.71 -21.38 -0.27
N GLU A 133 -21.51 -20.92 0.97
CA GLU A 133 -20.25 -21.10 1.70
C GLU A 133 -19.96 -22.60 1.99
N GLN A 134 -20.99 -23.44 2.19
CA GLN A 134 -20.84 -24.87 2.48
C GLN A 134 -20.33 -25.72 1.29
N GLN A 135 -20.54 -25.32 0.04
CA GLN A 135 -20.17 -26.14 -1.13
C GLN A 135 -18.65 -26.29 -1.34
N ASP A 136 -17.84 -25.38 -0.79
CA ASP A 136 -16.36 -25.44 -0.87
C ASP A 136 -15.75 -26.29 0.26
N ALA A 137 -16.48 -26.57 1.34
CA ALA A 137 -16.02 -27.45 2.43
C ALA A 137 -16.22 -28.93 2.09
N GLY A 138 -17.00 -29.25 1.06
CA GLY A 138 -17.23 -30.60 0.53
C GLY A 138 -16.11 -31.14 -0.36
N SER A 139 -14.86 -30.72 -0.12
CA SER A 139 -13.69 -31.45 -0.62
C SER A 139 -13.67 -32.79 0.10
N VAL A 140 -14.33 -33.81 -0.48
CA VAL A 140 -14.23 -35.20 -0.06
C VAL A 140 -12.76 -35.52 0.16
N THR A 141 -12.35 -35.67 1.41
CA THR A 141 -10.98 -36.01 1.75
C THR A 141 -10.71 -37.39 1.18
N ALA A 142 -9.52 -37.62 0.60
CA ALA A 142 -9.17 -38.89 -0.07
C ALA A 142 -9.38 -40.15 0.81
N GLN A 143 -9.49 -39.97 2.13
CA GLN A 143 -9.81 -41.00 3.12
C GLN A 143 -11.24 -41.56 3.03
N GLN A 144 -12.17 -40.86 2.35
CA GLN A 144 -13.59 -41.25 2.25
C GLN A 144 -13.91 -42.13 1.03
N LEU A 145 -12.93 -42.36 0.14
CA LEU A 145 -13.08 -43.16 -1.09
C LEU A 145 -12.50 -44.58 -1.00
N VAL A 146 -12.01 -44.99 0.18
CA VAL A 146 -11.57 -46.36 0.45
C VAL A 146 -12.61 -47.02 1.35
N ALA A 147 -13.61 -47.64 0.74
CA ALA A 147 -14.52 -48.60 1.36
C ALA A 147 -14.72 -49.78 0.40
#